data_AF-A0A9D6XXK5-F1
#
_entry.id   AF-A0A9D6XXK5-F1
#
_cell.length_a   1.000
_cell.length_b   1.000
_cell.length_c   1.000
_cell.angle_alpha   90.00
_cell.angle_beta   90.00
_cell.angle_gamma   90.00
#
_symmetry.space_group_name_H-M   'P 1'
#
loop_
_entity.id
_entity.type
_entity.pdbx_description
1 polymer ?
#
loop_
_entity_poly.entity_id
_entity_poly.type
_entity_poly.pdbx_seq_one_letter_code
_entity_poly.pdbx_strand_id
1 'polypeptide(L)'
;MTADWEVKVPELGTSVFVIPGQFVKNREDRVVVLNTVASSVIEECRGKHKDYVFCYRGHGVETMHNNGWQSARSRAARKYQEELGEPAPEGFRNVRVHDLKHTFGRRLRAAGVPMETRKVLLGHTTGDITSHYSAPELAELIEAASRVCRDHSGKTPALTLIKAKAVR
;
A
#
# COMPACT_ATOMS: atom_id res chain seq x y z
N MET A 1 9.53 2.29 -8.94
CA MET A 1 8.56 3.38 -9.22
C MET A 1 9.36 4.56 -9.73
N THR A 2 9.14 4.94 -10.98
CA THR A 2 9.82 6.07 -11.62
C THR A 2 8.98 7.34 -11.46
N ALA A 3 9.64 8.49 -11.54
CA ALA A 3 8.97 9.78 -11.52
C ALA A 3 8.06 9.97 -12.75
N ASP A 4 8.43 9.36 -13.89
CA ASP A 4 7.67 9.45 -15.15
C ASP A 4 6.27 8.81 -15.08
N TRP A 5 6.01 7.97 -14.08
CA TRP A 5 4.69 7.36 -13.87
C TRP A 5 3.75 8.28 -13.07
N GLU A 6 4.26 9.38 -12.52
CA GLU A 6 3.47 10.34 -11.75
C GLU A 6 2.59 11.18 -12.67
N VAL A 7 1.28 11.12 -12.45
CA VAL A 7 0.28 11.96 -13.12
C VAL A 7 -0.31 12.90 -12.08
N LYS A 8 -0.13 14.21 -12.27
CA LYS A 8 -0.74 15.24 -11.42
C LYS A 8 -2.23 15.33 -11.72
N VAL A 9 -3.04 15.44 -10.68
CA VAL A 9 -4.48 15.65 -10.74
C VAL A 9 -4.79 16.97 -10.02
N PRO A 10 -4.65 18.12 -10.70
CA PRO A 10 -4.78 19.44 -10.07
C PRO A 10 -6.12 19.65 -9.36
N GLU A 11 -7.19 19.06 -9.88
CA GLU A 11 -8.55 19.15 -9.33
C GLU A 11 -8.65 18.52 -7.92
N LEU A 12 -7.76 17.57 -7.62
CA LEU A 12 -7.69 16.90 -6.32
C LEU A 12 -6.47 17.35 -5.49
N GLY A 13 -5.67 18.28 -6.00
CA GLY A 13 -4.46 18.78 -5.33
C GLY A 13 -3.43 17.69 -5.01
N THR A 14 -3.41 16.59 -5.76
CA THR A 14 -2.54 15.43 -5.50
C THR A 14 -2.05 14.80 -6.80
N SER A 15 -1.21 13.77 -6.70
CA SER A 15 -0.80 12.94 -7.82
C SER A 15 -1.22 11.48 -7.64
N VAL A 16 -1.33 10.78 -8.75
CA VAL A 16 -1.50 9.33 -8.84
C VAL A 16 -0.35 8.74 -9.65
N PHE A 17 -0.04 7.46 -9.44
CA PHE A 17 0.96 6.77 -10.25
C PHE A 17 0.27 5.80 -11.22
N VAL A 18 0.55 5.93 -12.51
CA VAL A 18 0.06 5.01 -13.55
C VAL A 18 1.21 4.09 -13.95
N ILE A 19 1.15 2.85 -13.51
CA ILE A 19 2.15 1.83 -13.84
C ILE A 19 1.76 1.20 -15.18
N PRO A 20 2.61 1.30 -16.22
CA PRO A 20 2.29 0.72 -17.52
C PRO A 20 2.13 -0.80 -17.45
N GLY A 21 1.18 -1.36 -18.18
CA GLY A 21 0.81 -2.77 -18.16
C GLY A 21 1.99 -3.73 -18.40
N GLN A 22 2.99 -3.31 -19.18
CA GLN A 22 4.22 -4.09 -19.39
C GLN A 22 5.01 -4.39 -18.11
N PHE A 23 4.81 -3.61 -17.04
CA PHE A 23 5.41 -3.80 -15.72
C PHE A 23 4.48 -4.50 -14.72
N VAL A 24 3.30 -4.94 -15.15
CA VAL A 24 2.27 -5.57 -14.29
C VAL A 24 1.94 -6.98 -14.81
N LYS A 25 1.70 -7.92 -13.89
CA LYS A 25 1.48 -9.34 -14.21
C LYS A 25 0.36 -9.59 -15.24
N ASN A 26 -0.65 -8.73 -15.27
CA ASN A 26 -1.85 -8.91 -16.10
C ASN A 26 -1.84 -8.06 -17.39
N ARG A 27 -0.75 -7.34 -17.69
CA ARG A 27 -0.60 -6.48 -18.88
C ARG A 27 -1.58 -5.31 -19.03
N GLU A 28 -2.32 -5.00 -17.97
CA GLU A 28 -3.19 -3.82 -17.90
C GLU A 28 -2.52 -2.73 -17.06
N ASP A 29 -2.70 -1.48 -17.49
CA ASP A 29 -2.22 -0.31 -16.75
C ASP A 29 -2.82 -0.28 -15.36
N ARG A 30 -2.00 0.06 -14.36
CA ARG A 30 -2.42 0.07 -12.96
C ARG A 30 -2.30 1.46 -12.37
N VAL A 31 -3.43 2.00 -11.94
CA VAL A 31 -3.46 3.24 -11.16
C VAL A 31 -3.20 2.92 -9.68
N VAL A 32 -2.29 3.70 -9.09
CA VAL A 32 -1.94 3.67 -7.67
C VAL A 32 -2.21 5.06 -7.10
N VAL A 33 -3.26 5.14 -6.28
CA VAL A 33 -3.58 6.36 -5.53
C VAL A 33 -2.72 6.47 -4.28
N LEU A 34 -2.45 7.71 -3.87
CA LEU A 34 -1.70 8.02 -2.66
C LEU A 34 -2.66 8.37 -1.54
N ASN A 35 -2.57 7.66 -0.41
CA ASN A 35 -3.17 8.15 0.83
C ASN A 35 -2.30 9.27 1.44
N THR A 36 -2.79 9.92 2.49
CA THR A 36 -2.11 11.05 3.13
C THR A 36 -0.68 10.74 3.56
N VAL A 37 -0.44 9.54 4.13
CA VAL A 37 0.90 9.12 4.58
C VAL A 37 1.82 8.87 3.38
N ALA A 38 1.34 8.15 2.37
CA ALA A 38 2.12 7.87 1.17
C ALA A 38 2.48 9.17 0.44
N SER A 39 1.52 10.09 0.28
CA SER A 39 1.76 11.41 -0.32
C SER A 39 2.88 12.17 0.39
N SER A 40 2.84 12.24 1.74
CA SER A 40 3.92 12.86 2.54
C SER A 40 5.30 12.23 2.26
N VAL A 41 5.37 10.91 2.17
CA VAL A 41 6.63 10.20 1.89
C VAL A 41 7.13 10.49 0.47
N ILE A 42 6.23 10.59 -0.52
CA ILE A 42 6.61 10.94 -1.90
C ILE A 42 7.18 12.35 -1.96
N GLU A 43 6.56 13.31 -1.29
CA GLU A 43 7.06 14.69 -1.23
C GLU A 43 8.43 14.76 -0.55
N GLU A 44 8.65 14.02 0.55
CA GLU A 44 9.97 13.92 1.18
C GLU A 44 11.03 13.27 0.29
N CYS A 45 10.61 12.44 -0.67
CA CYS A 45 11.49 11.80 -1.64
C CYS A 45 11.77 12.67 -2.86
N ARG A 46 10.96 13.71 -3.10
CA ARG A 46 11.06 14.56 -4.29
C ARG A 46 12.41 15.28 -4.33
N GLY A 47 13.03 15.34 -5.51
CA GLY A 47 14.32 16.00 -5.72
C GLY A 47 15.55 15.19 -5.29
N LYS A 48 15.41 14.04 -4.62
CA LYS A 48 16.56 13.20 -4.23
C LYS A 48 17.20 12.44 -5.39
N HIS A 49 16.44 12.18 -6.46
CA HIS A 49 16.92 11.54 -7.68
C HIS A 49 16.11 12.04 -8.88
N LYS A 50 16.74 12.07 -10.06
CA LYS A 50 16.10 12.53 -11.31
C LYS A 50 14.96 11.61 -11.79
N ASP A 51 15.21 10.30 -11.82
CA ASP A 51 14.32 9.34 -12.49
C ASP A 51 13.48 8.46 -11.53
N TYR A 52 13.89 8.31 -10.26
CA TYR A 52 13.32 7.34 -9.33
C TYR A 52 12.76 8.01 -8.09
N VAL A 53 11.56 7.59 -7.68
CA VAL A 53 10.96 8.04 -6.42
C VAL A 53 11.75 7.50 -5.21
N PHE A 54 12.12 6.22 -5.26
CA PHE A 54 12.90 5.58 -4.20
C PHE A 54 14.28 5.22 -4.73
N CYS A 55 15.31 5.82 -4.14
CA CYS A 55 16.71 5.58 -4.51
C CYS A 55 17.56 5.27 -3.27
N TYR A 56 18.64 4.53 -3.49
CA TYR A 56 19.69 4.30 -2.51
C TYR A 56 21.05 4.43 -3.20
N ARG A 57 21.93 5.28 -2.65
CA ARG A 57 23.26 5.58 -3.22
C ARG A 57 23.24 5.92 -4.72
N GLY A 58 22.27 6.73 -5.15
CA GLY A 58 22.15 7.17 -6.55
C GLY A 58 21.55 6.14 -7.51
N HIS A 59 21.12 4.98 -7.03
CA HIS A 59 20.45 3.96 -7.85
C HIS A 59 19.00 3.78 -7.42
N GLY A 60 18.12 3.48 -8.36
CA GLY A 60 16.73 3.12 -8.07
C GLY A 60 16.64 1.83 -7.26
N VAL A 61 15.66 1.76 -6.36
CA VAL A 61 15.36 0.51 -5.65
C VAL A 61 14.59 -0.44 -6.57
N GLU A 62 15.23 -1.52 -7.00
CA GLU A 62 14.66 -2.48 -7.95
C GLU A 62 13.68 -3.47 -7.32
N THR A 63 14.00 -3.96 -6.12
CA THR A 63 13.19 -4.96 -5.42
C THR A 63 12.83 -4.48 -4.03
N MET A 64 11.59 -4.79 -3.60
CA MET A 64 11.13 -4.42 -2.26
C MET A 64 11.73 -5.34 -1.19
N HIS A 65 11.94 -6.62 -1.49
CA HIS A 65 12.53 -7.58 -0.55
C HIS A 65 14.06 -7.59 -0.60
N ASN A 66 14.68 -6.44 -0.35
CA ASN A 66 16.13 -6.30 -0.32
C ASN A 66 16.69 -6.25 1.11
N ASN A 67 18.01 -6.15 1.26
CA ASN A 67 18.67 -6.05 2.56
C ASN A 67 18.22 -4.82 3.37
N GLY A 68 17.85 -3.73 2.70
CA GLY A 68 17.30 -2.54 3.34
C GLY A 68 15.96 -2.83 4.02
N TRP A 69 15.05 -3.54 3.35
CA TRP A 69 13.79 -4.02 3.93
C TRP A 69 14.01 -4.96 5.11
N GLN A 70 14.88 -5.97 4.94
CA GLN A 70 15.18 -6.92 6.02
C GLN A 70 15.74 -6.22 7.25
N SER A 71 16.67 -5.28 7.05
CA SER A 71 17.24 -4.46 8.12
C SER A 71 16.21 -3.55 8.78
N ALA A 72 15.32 -2.92 8.00
CA ALA A 72 14.25 -2.08 8.52
C ALA A 72 13.28 -2.88 9.40
N ARG A 73 12.95 -4.11 9.00
CA ARG A 73 12.12 -5.04 9.78
C ARG A 73 12.78 -5.41 11.12
N SER A 74 14.06 -5.73 11.13
CA SER A 74 14.80 -6.00 12.36
C SER A 74 14.84 -4.78 13.29
N ARG A 75 15.05 -3.57 12.75
CA ARG A 75 14.99 -2.33 13.54
C ARG A 75 13.60 -2.08 14.12
N ALA A 76 12.54 -2.32 13.34
CA ALA A 76 11.17 -2.18 13.80
C ALA A 76 10.85 -3.16 14.93
N ALA A 77 11.30 -4.42 14.83
CA ALA A 77 11.13 -5.42 15.89
C ALA A 77 11.86 -5.04 17.18
N ARG A 78 13.07 -4.48 17.06
CA ARG A 78 13.81 -3.95 18.22
C ARG A 78 13.07 -2.78 18.86
N LYS A 79 12.61 -1.82 18.04
CA LYS A 79 11.85 -0.66 18.52
C LYS A 79 10.55 -1.06 19.23
N TYR A 80 9.85 -2.08 18.72
CA TYR A 80 8.67 -2.65 19.40
C TYR A 80 9.01 -3.11 20.82
N GLN A 81 10.12 -3.83 20.99
CA GLN A 81 10.57 -4.30 22.30
C GLN A 81 11.00 -3.15 23.22
N GLU A 82 11.68 -2.15 22.68
CA GLU A 82 12.07 -0.93 23.42
C GLU A 82 10.84 -0.15 23.92
N GLU A 83 9.78 -0.04 23.11
CA GLU A 83 8.59 0.74 23.44
C GLU A 83 7.57 -0.01 24.32
N LEU A 84 7.42 -1.32 24.13
CA LEU A 84 6.38 -2.11 24.79
C LEU A 84 6.90 -3.04 25.88
N GLY A 85 8.22 -3.16 26.06
CA GLY A 85 8.84 -4.00 27.08
C GLY A 85 8.77 -5.51 26.81
N GLU A 86 8.17 -5.93 25.70
CA GLU A 86 7.98 -7.33 25.32
C GLU A 86 8.53 -7.62 23.92
N PRO A 87 9.04 -8.84 23.67
CA PRO A 87 9.56 -9.19 22.36
C PRO A 87 8.45 -9.12 21.30
N ALA A 88 8.79 -8.56 20.14
CA ALA A 88 7.87 -8.50 19.01
C ALA A 88 7.36 -9.91 18.63
N PRO A 89 6.05 -10.09 18.39
CA PRO A 89 5.50 -11.36 17.93
C PRO A 89 6.23 -11.89 16.68
N GLU A 90 6.30 -13.21 16.51
CA GLU A 90 7.00 -13.83 15.38
C GLU A 90 6.51 -13.30 14.02
N GLY A 91 5.18 -13.17 13.87
CA GLY A 91 4.58 -12.62 12.64
C GLY A 91 5.01 -11.19 12.34
N PHE A 92 5.29 -10.37 13.37
CA PHE A 92 5.81 -9.01 13.18
C PHE A 92 7.28 -9.05 12.77
N ARG A 93 8.09 -9.88 13.44
CA ARG A 93 9.52 -10.05 13.13
C ARG A 93 9.79 -10.57 11.72
N ASN A 94 8.88 -11.41 11.21
CA ASN A 94 9.02 -12.08 9.92
C ASN A 94 8.05 -11.58 8.84
N VAL A 95 7.43 -10.41 9.04
CA VAL A 95 6.45 -9.85 8.10
C VAL A 95 6.97 -9.80 6.67
N ARG A 96 6.20 -10.36 5.74
CA ARG A 96 6.48 -10.38 4.30
C ARG A 96 5.80 -9.19 3.64
N VAL A 97 6.33 -8.77 2.48
CA VAL A 97 5.73 -7.70 1.66
C VAL A 97 4.26 -8.01 1.33
N HIS A 98 3.94 -9.27 1.03
CA HIS A 98 2.56 -9.69 0.77
C HIS A 98 1.64 -9.60 2.00
N ASP A 99 2.18 -9.76 3.21
CA ASP A 99 1.39 -9.62 4.44
C ASP A 99 0.92 -8.17 4.63
N LEU A 100 1.71 -7.19 4.17
CA LEU A 100 1.30 -5.78 4.16
C LEU A 100 0.12 -5.56 3.22
N LYS A 101 0.14 -6.17 2.03
CA LYS A 101 -0.99 -6.10 1.08
C LYS A 101 -2.26 -6.71 1.69
N HIS A 102 -2.14 -7.87 2.35
CA HIS A 102 -3.27 -8.50 3.06
C HIS A 102 -3.78 -7.63 4.21
N THR A 103 -2.86 -7.04 4.99
CA THR A 103 -3.20 -6.14 6.09
C THR A 103 -3.95 -4.90 5.58
N PHE A 104 -3.48 -4.29 4.50
CA PHE A 104 -4.15 -3.17 3.85
C PHE A 104 -5.58 -3.54 3.42
N GLY A 105 -5.75 -4.67 2.73
CA GLY A 105 -7.07 -5.16 2.31
C GLY A 105 -8.02 -5.44 3.48
N ARG A 106 -7.50 -5.94 4.60
CA ARG A 106 -8.29 -6.16 5.82
C ARG A 106 -8.68 -4.85 6.49
N ARG A 107 -7.77 -3.87 6.57
CA ARG A 107 -8.07 -2.56 7.15
C ARG A 107 -9.10 -1.80 6.32
N LEU A 108 -9.02 -1.85 4.99
CA LEU A 108 -10.05 -1.31 4.11
C LEU A 108 -11.42 -1.92 4.42
N ARG A 109 -11.48 -3.26 4.60
CA ARG A 109 -12.74 -3.93 4.95
C ARG A 109 -13.28 -3.48 6.31
N ALA A 110 -12.40 -3.33 7.31
CA ALA A 110 -12.78 -2.88 8.64
C ALA A 110 -13.27 -1.42 8.63
N ALA A 111 -12.69 -0.58 7.78
CA ALA A 111 -13.10 0.81 7.56
C ALA A 111 -14.37 0.96 6.68
N GLY A 112 -15.08 -0.14 6.41
CA GLY A 112 -16.34 -0.13 5.64
C GLY A 112 -16.17 0.12 4.15
N VAL A 113 -14.97 -0.04 3.57
CA VAL A 113 -14.76 0.20 2.14
C VAL A 113 -15.41 -0.93 1.32
N PRO A 114 -16.22 -0.59 0.29
CA PRO A 114 -16.88 -1.56 -0.58
C PRO A 114 -15.92 -2.56 -1.24
N MET A 115 -16.43 -3.74 -1.62
CA MET A 115 -15.59 -4.78 -2.23
C MET A 115 -14.99 -4.34 -3.57
N GLU A 116 -15.73 -3.60 -4.38
CA GLU A 116 -15.31 -3.12 -5.69
C GLU A 116 -14.13 -2.15 -5.57
N THR A 117 -14.28 -1.10 -4.77
CA THR A 117 -13.19 -0.17 -4.42
C THR A 117 -11.97 -0.90 -3.82
N ARG A 118 -12.19 -1.91 -2.97
CA ARG A 118 -11.08 -2.74 -2.42
C ARG A 118 -10.34 -3.53 -3.49
N LYS A 119 -11.03 -4.08 -4.50
CA LYS A 119 -10.41 -4.82 -5.60
C LYS A 119 -9.52 -3.89 -6.42
N VAL A 120 -10.00 -2.69 -6.75
CA VAL A 120 -9.23 -1.66 -7.47
C VAL A 120 -7.97 -1.30 -6.68
N LEU A 121 -8.10 -0.94 -5.40
CA LEU A 121 -6.96 -0.58 -4.54
C LEU A 121 -5.94 -1.72 -4.37
N LEU A 122 -6.38 -2.97 -4.35
CA LEU A 122 -5.51 -4.14 -4.26
C LEU A 122 -4.93 -4.58 -5.63
N GLY A 123 -5.27 -3.87 -6.71
CA GLY A 123 -4.85 -4.23 -8.07
C GLY A 123 -5.38 -5.60 -8.50
N HIS A 124 -6.59 -5.95 -8.06
CA HIS A 124 -7.32 -7.09 -8.62
C HIS A 124 -8.05 -6.61 -9.85
N THR A 125 -7.86 -7.33 -10.96
CA THR A 125 -8.47 -7.02 -12.24
C THR A 125 -10.00 -7.04 -12.12
N THR A 126 -10.62 -5.93 -12.51
CA THR A 126 -11.99 -5.93 -13.01
C THR A 126 -11.78 -5.91 -14.51
N GLY A 127 -12.03 -7.04 -15.20
CA GLY A 127 -11.57 -7.31 -16.57
C GLY A 127 -12.19 -6.45 -17.68
N ASP A 128 -12.43 -5.17 -17.42
CA ASP A 128 -13.04 -4.22 -18.34
C ASP A 128 -12.72 -2.74 -17.97
N ILE A 129 -11.55 -2.45 -17.40
CA ILE A 129 -11.15 -1.05 -17.15
C ILE A 129 -10.25 -0.59 -18.30
N THR A 130 -10.89 -0.07 -19.34
CA THR A 130 -10.26 0.90 -20.24
C THR A 130 -9.79 2.11 -19.43
N SER A 131 -8.63 2.65 -19.80
CA SER A 131 -7.73 3.51 -19.01
C SER A 131 -8.25 4.91 -18.60
N HIS A 132 -9.51 5.05 -18.21
CA HIS A 132 -10.12 6.34 -17.86
C HIS A 132 -10.70 6.31 -16.45
N TYR A 133 -9.91 6.80 -15.49
CA TYR A 133 -10.42 7.17 -14.18
C TYR A 133 -10.92 8.61 -14.23
N SER A 134 -12.15 8.83 -13.79
CA SER A 134 -12.68 10.19 -13.62
C SER A 134 -12.11 10.83 -12.34
N ALA A 135 -12.04 12.16 -12.27
CA ALA A 135 -11.60 12.84 -11.04
C ALA A 135 -12.43 12.44 -9.80
N PRO A 136 -13.77 12.29 -9.87
CA PRO A 136 -14.56 11.76 -8.76
C PRO A 136 -14.18 10.34 -8.33
N GLU A 137 -13.91 9.46 -9.29
CA GLU A 137 -13.49 8.08 -9.00
C GLU A 137 -12.12 8.04 -8.31
N LEU A 138 -11.17 8.85 -8.78
CA LEU A 138 -9.87 9.00 -8.11
C LEU A 138 -10.04 9.56 -6.69
N ALA A 139 -10.93 10.53 -6.50
CA ALA A 139 -11.25 11.08 -5.19
C ALA A 139 -11.80 10.01 -4.24
N GLU A 140 -12.72 9.17 -4.70
CA GLU A 140 -13.25 8.04 -3.93
C GLU A 140 -12.14 7.08 -3.50
N LEU A 141 -11.25 6.70 -4.44
CA LEU A 141 -10.14 5.79 -4.17
C LEU A 141 -9.15 6.38 -3.16
N ILE A 142 -8.82 7.67 -3.27
CA ILE A 142 -7.94 8.39 -2.35
C ILE A 142 -8.56 8.46 -0.95
N GLU A 143 -9.86 8.79 -0.86
CA GLU A 143 -10.58 8.84 0.40
C GLU A 143 -10.59 7.46 1.06
N ALA A 144 -10.96 6.42 0.32
CA ALA A 144 -11.00 5.05 0.80
C ALA A 144 -9.62 4.57 1.30
N ALA A 145 -8.55 4.85 0.55
CA ALA A 145 -7.18 4.53 0.95
C ALA A 145 -6.76 5.30 2.22
N SER A 146 -7.23 6.52 2.39
CA SER A 146 -6.93 7.38 3.55
C SER A 146 -7.71 7.01 4.80
N ARG A 147 -8.88 6.36 4.70
CA ARG A 147 -9.62 5.85 5.87
C ARG A 147 -8.77 4.87 6.69
N VAL A 148 -7.89 4.10 6.06
CA VAL A 148 -6.95 3.18 6.72
C VAL A 148 -5.93 3.91 7.61
N CYS A 149 -5.69 5.19 7.36
CA CYS A 149 -4.74 6.01 8.13
C CYS A 149 -5.39 6.71 9.34
N ARG A 150 -6.72 6.83 9.38
CA ARG A 150 -7.45 7.58 10.43
C ARG A 150 -7.62 6.78 11.72
N ASP A 151 -7.58 5.45 11.64
CA ASP A 151 -7.68 4.58 12.81
C ASP A 151 -6.32 4.40 13.50
N HIS A 152 -6.00 5.34 14.40
CA HIS A 152 -5.00 5.13 15.47
C HIS A 152 -5.53 4.25 16.60
N SER A 153 -6.79 3.78 16.51
CA SER A 153 -7.33 2.81 17.44
C SER A 153 -6.52 1.51 17.27
N GLY A 154 -5.64 1.22 18.23
CA GLY A 154 -4.84 -0.02 18.32
C GLY A 154 -5.67 -1.32 18.36
N LYS A 155 -6.98 -1.25 18.13
CA LYS A 155 -7.86 -2.39 17.91
C LYS A 155 -7.64 -2.89 16.49
N THR A 156 -6.65 -3.75 16.32
CA THR A 156 -6.60 -4.64 15.16
C THR A 156 -7.94 -5.37 15.09
N PRO A 157 -8.64 -5.40 13.94
CA PRO A 157 -9.89 -6.14 13.83
C PRO A 157 -9.63 -7.58 14.28
N ALA A 158 -10.28 -8.00 15.35
CA ALA A 158 -10.10 -9.32 15.91
C ALA A 158 -10.35 -10.37 14.81
N LEU A 159 -9.37 -11.25 14.62
CA LEU A 159 -9.45 -12.36 13.69
C LEU A 159 -10.41 -13.41 14.27
N THR A 160 -11.68 -13.35 13.93
CA THR A 160 -12.61 -14.44 14.25
C THR A 160 -12.44 -15.57 13.24
N LEU A 161 -11.73 -16.63 13.64
CA LEU A 161 -11.65 -17.89 12.91
C LEU A 161 -12.98 -18.65 13.06
N ILE A 162 -13.83 -18.60 12.03
CA ILE A 162 -15.04 -19.43 11.98
C ILE A 162 -14.63 -20.82 11.48
N LYS A 163 -14.54 -21.80 12.39
CA LYS A 163 -14.42 -23.22 12.03
C LYS A 163 -15.82 -23.78 11.77
N ALA A 164 -16.13 -24.11 10.52
CA ALA A 164 -17.30 -24.93 10.21
C ALA A 164 -17.02 -26.38 10.64
N LYS A 165 -17.90 -26.97 11.45
CA LYS A 165 -17.89 -28.43 11.66
C LYS A 165 -18.32 -29.07 10.34
N ALA A 166 -17.49 -29.95 9.78
CA ALA A 166 -17.93 -30.88 8.77
C ALA A 166 -19.04 -31.75 9.39
N VAL A 167 -20.25 -31.67 8.83
CA VAL A 167 -21.31 -32.61 9.12
C VAL A 167 -20.86 -33.95 8.54
N ARG A 168 -20.88 -34.98 9.39
CA ARG A 168 -20.40 -36.32 9.09
C ARG A 168 -21.47 -37.13 8.34
#